data_AF-A0A1A8GAL2-F1
#
_entry.id   AF-A0A1A8GAL2-F1
#
_cell.length_a   1.000
_cell.length_b   1.000
_cell.length_c   1.000
_cell.angle_alpha   90.00
_cell.angle_beta   90.00
_cell.angle_gamma   90.00
#
_symmetry.space_group_name_H-M   'P 1'
#
loop_
_entity.id
_entity.type
_entity.pdbx_description
1 polymer ?
#
loop_
_entity_poly.entity_id
_entity_poly.type
_entity_poly.pdbx_seq_one_letter_code
_entity_poly.pdbx_strand_id
1 'polypeptide(L)'
;MAGCLWWCHRTCVCFLSEEEKASLAVDREIQRILRKQKKEEKKEIKILLLGTGESGKTTFIRQMRIIHGRGYSEEDRKTFASCIFQNIFTAIKAMTGAMSTLRIPYANSENEKYAKLLQDVNTVQISFLERGHVKA
;
A
#
# COMPACT_ATOMS: atom_id res chain seq x y z
N MET A 1 -33.74 -15.72 55.01
CA MET A 1 -32.29 -15.44 55.06
C MET A 1 -31.56 -16.14 53.91
N ALA A 2 -31.86 -15.81 52.64
CA ALA A 2 -31.26 -16.48 51.46
C ALA A 2 -30.52 -15.50 50.52
N GLY A 3 -30.33 -14.25 50.95
CA GLY A 3 -29.71 -13.19 50.13
C GLY A 3 -28.18 -13.16 50.17
N CYS A 4 -27.54 -13.78 51.17
CA CYS A 4 -26.08 -13.72 51.33
C CYS A 4 -25.30 -14.70 50.44
N LEU A 5 -25.90 -15.79 49.93
CA LEU A 5 -25.17 -16.74 49.09
C LEU A 5 -25.03 -16.29 47.62
N TRP A 6 -25.93 -15.43 47.14
CA TRP A 6 -25.89 -14.95 45.75
C TRP A 6 -24.77 -13.94 45.48
N TRP A 7 -24.27 -13.26 46.52
CA TRP A 7 -23.18 -12.29 46.40
C TRP A 7 -21.78 -12.94 46.37
N CYS A 8 -21.65 -14.18 46.84
CA CYS A 8 -20.37 -14.90 46.88
C CYS A 8 -20.07 -15.66 45.56
N HIS A 9 -21.11 -15.96 44.77
CA HIS A 9 -21.00 -16.83 43.60
C HIS A 9 -20.36 -16.18 42.36
N ARG A 10 -20.25 -14.84 42.33
CA ARG A 10 -19.73 -14.10 41.17
C ARG A 10 -18.27 -13.66 41.31
N THR A 11 -17.63 -13.99 42.43
CA THR A 11 -16.28 -13.50 42.79
C THR A 11 -15.32 -14.62 43.19
N CYS A 12 -15.79 -15.86 43.34
CA CYS A 12 -14.97 -17.00 43.75
C CYS A 12 -14.61 -17.88 42.54
N VAL A 13 -13.33 -17.89 42.14
CA VAL A 13 -12.79 -18.67 41.01
C VAL A 13 -12.93 -20.19 41.21
N CYS A 14 -13.31 -20.63 42.41
CA CYS A 14 -13.42 -22.03 42.81
C CYS A 14 -14.66 -22.77 42.25
N PHE A 15 -15.64 -22.07 41.68
CA PHE A 15 -16.89 -22.66 41.16
C PHE A 15 -17.00 -22.65 39.62
N LEU A 16 -15.96 -22.18 38.94
CA LEU A 16 -15.92 -22.10 37.48
C LEU A 16 -15.49 -23.44 36.89
N SER A 17 -16.07 -23.82 35.75
CA SER A 17 -15.57 -24.93 34.95
C SER A 17 -14.14 -24.64 34.46
N GLU A 18 -13.36 -25.67 34.14
CA GLU A 18 -12.01 -25.46 33.59
C GLU A 18 -12.02 -24.64 32.28
N GLU A 19 -13.09 -24.75 31.48
CA GLU A 19 -13.31 -23.94 30.29
C GLU A 19 -13.54 -22.46 30.62
N GLU A 20 -14.34 -22.14 31.65
CA GLU A 20 -14.57 -20.76 32.10
C GLU A 20 -13.29 -20.14 32.67
N LYS A 21 -12.47 -20.91 33.41
CA LYS A 21 -11.15 -20.45 33.89
C LYS A 21 -10.19 -20.19 32.74
N ALA A 22 -10.17 -21.06 31.73
CA ALA A 22 -9.37 -20.89 30.53
C ALA A 22 -9.82 -19.64 29.75
N SER A 23 -11.12 -19.47 29.54
CA SER A 23 -11.70 -18.28 28.90
C SER A 23 -11.32 -16.99 29.64
N LEU A 24 -11.44 -16.96 30.97
CA LEU A 24 -11.01 -15.81 31.78
C LEU A 24 -9.50 -15.55 31.75
N ALA A 25 -8.67 -16.58 31.53
CA ALA A 25 -7.23 -16.41 31.34
C ALA A 25 -6.95 -15.79 29.96
N VAL A 26 -7.62 -16.26 28.91
CA VAL A 26 -7.55 -15.69 27.56
C VAL A 26 -8.02 -14.23 27.56
N ASP A 27 -9.18 -13.94 28.17
CA ASP A 27 -9.72 -12.59 28.26
C ASP A 27 -8.76 -11.64 28.99
N ARG A 28 -8.13 -12.11 30.09
CA ARG A 28 -7.12 -11.32 30.81
C ARG A 28 -5.91 -11.02 29.93
N GLU A 29 -5.46 -11.98 29.13
CA GLU A 29 -4.34 -11.76 28.21
C GLU A 29 -4.72 -10.82 27.07
N ILE A 30 -5.90 -10.94 26.49
CA ILE A 30 -6.42 -10.00 25.48
C ILE A 30 -6.47 -8.59 26.06
N GLN A 31 -7.02 -8.41 27.26
CA GLN A 31 -7.06 -7.10 27.93
C GLN A 31 -5.67 -6.54 28.20
N ARG A 32 -4.69 -7.38 28.52
CA ARG A 32 -3.29 -6.98 28.69
C ARG A 32 -2.69 -6.47 27.38
N ILE A 33 -2.92 -7.20 26.27
CA ILE A 33 -2.46 -6.82 24.93
C ILE A 33 -3.10 -5.50 24.50
N LEU A 34 -4.41 -5.35 24.64
CA LEU A 34 -5.16 -4.13 24.28
C LEU A 34 -4.65 -2.90 25.06
N ARG A 35 -4.40 -3.06 26.37
CA ARG A 35 -3.83 -1.98 27.20
C ARG A 35 -2.44 -1.57 26.74
N LYS A 36 -1.61 -2.55 26.32
CA LYS A 36 -0.27 -2.30 25.80
C LYS A 36 -0.34 -1.56 24.45
N GLN A 37 -1.14 -2.05 23.51
CA GLN A 37 -1.35 -1.40 22.20
C GLN A 37 -1.87 0.03 22.35
N LYS A 38 -2.86 0.27 23.21
CA LYS A 38 -3.38 1.61 23.49
C LYS A 38 -2.30 2.56 24.03
N LYS A 39 -1.32 2.05 24.79
CA LYS A 39 -0.20 2.86 25.29
C LYS A 39 0.81 3.18 24.18
N GLU A 40 1.02 2.25 23.25
CA GLU A 40 1.90 2.43 22.09
C GLU A 40 1.28 3.41 21.08
N GLU A 41 -0.01 3.26 20.74
CA GLU A 41 -0.76 4.17 19.88
C GLU A 41 -0.76 5.61 20.40
N LYS A 42 -0.88 5.82 21.72
CA LYS A 42 -0.81 7.17 22.33
C LYS A 42 0.54 7.86 22.11
N LYS A 43 1.60 7.10 21.82
CA LYS A 43 2.94 7.65 21.53
C LYS A 43 3.17 7.84 20.04
N GLU A 44 2.31 7.29 19.19
CA GLU A 44 2.42 7.40 17.74
C GLU A 44 2.00 8.79 17.28
N ILE A 45 2.84 9.41 16.44
CA ILE A 45 2.54 10.70 15.82
C ILE A 45 2.00 10.43 14.41
N LYS A 46 0.74 10.79 14.16
CA LYS A 46 0.11 10.66 12.85
C LYS A 46 0.25 11.96 12.07
N ILE A 47 0.87 11.89 10.89
CA ILE A 47 1.10 13.03 10.01
C ILE A 47 0.22 12.85 8.76
N LEU A 48 -0.56 13.88 8.43
CA LEU A 48 -1.34 13.92 7.19
C LEU A 48 -0.65 14.85 6.19
N LEU A 49 -0.28 14.30 5.03
CA LEU A 49 0.30 15.06 3.93
C LEU A 49 -0.81 15.48 2.97
N LEU A 50 -1.07 16.78 2.90
CA LEU A 50 -2.07 17.37 2.02
C LEU A 50 -1.43 18.05 0.81
N GLY A 51 -2.13 18.05 -0.32
CA GLY A 51 -1.69 18.71 -1.55
C GLY A 51 -2.51 18.23 -2.75
N THR A 52 -2.51 19.01 -3.82
CA THR A 52 -3.16 18.67 -5.10
C THR A 52 -2.59 17.38 -5.72
N GLY A 53 -3.26 16.84 -6.73
CA GLY A 53 -2.69 15.74 -7.53
C GLY A 53 -1.26 16.08 -7.97
N GLU A 54 -0.38 15.08 -8.00
CA GLU A 54 1.01 15.22 -8.50
C GLU A 54 1.94 16.15 -7.71
N SER A 55 1.49 16.72 -6.58
CA SER A 55 2.29 17.63 -5.73
C SER A 55 3.51 17.00 -5.02
N GLY A 56 3.90 15.78 -5.37
CA GLY A 56 5.08 15.11 -4.81
C GLY A 56 4.90 14.45 -3.43
N LYS A 57 3.67 14.30 -2.91
CA LYS A 57 3.41 13.61 -1.62
C LYS A 57 4.00 12.19 -1.57
N THR A 58 3.79 11.41 -2.62
CA THR A 58 4.36 10.06 -2.74
C THR A 58 5.88 10.11 -2.75
N THR A 59 6.48 11.10 -3.42
CA THR A 59 7.93 11.29 -3.45
C THR A 59 8.48 11.63 -2.07
N PHE A 60 7.81 12.50 -1.31
CA PHE A 60 8.18 12.81 0.08
C PHE A 60 8.16 11.55 0.96
N ILE A 61 7.10 10.74 0.88
CA ILE A 61 7.00 9.48 1.62
C ILE A 61 8.13 8.50 1.23
N ARG A 62 8.45 8.42 -0.08
CA ARG A 62 9.56 7.59 -0.56
C ARG A 62 10.91 8.04 0.04
N GLN A 63 11.17 9.35 0.09
CA GLN A 63 12.37 9.90 0.71
C GLN A 63 12.42 9.64 2.22
N MET A 64 11.29 9.77 2.93
CA MET A 64 11.23 9.42 4.35
C MET A 64 11.61 7.96 4.61
N ARG A 65 11.18 7.04 3.75
CA ARG A 65 11.55 5.62 3.83
C ARG A 65 13.04 5.38 3.57
N ILE A 66 13.67 6.17 2.69
CA ILE A 66 15.10 6.09 2.38
C ILE A 66 15.95 6.61 3.55
N ILE A 67 15.60 7.77 4.11
CA ILE A 67 16.43 8.46 5.11
C ILE A 67 16.21 7.91 6.51
N HIS A 68 14.96 7.61 6.89
CA HIS A 68 14.57 7.25 8.26
C HIS A 68 13.99 5.84 8.37
N GLY A 69 13.81 5.13 7.25
CA GLY A 69 13.28 3.77 7.21
C GLY A 69 14.34 2.71 6.97
N ARG A 70 13.90 1.51 6.57
CA ARG A 70 14.77 0.39 6.20
C ARG A 70 15.25 0.45 4.73
N GLY A 71 14.97 1.56 4.03
CA GLY A 71 15.17 1.63 2.58
C GLY A 71 14.27 0.67 1.80
N TYR A 72 14.71 0.28 0.60
CA TYR A 72 14.02 -0.60 -0.32
C TYR A 72 14.82 -1.89 -0.54
N SER A 73 14.17 -3.04 -0.37
CA SER A 73 14.78 -4.34 -0.68
C SER A 73 14.86 -4.58 -2.18
N GLU A 74 15.58 -5.62 -2.59
CA GLU A 74 15.62 -6.04 -4.00
C GLU A 74 14.24 -6.49 -4.49
N GLU A 75 13.44 -7.11 -3.63
CA GLU A 75 12.05 -7.48 -3.94
C GLU A 75 11.20 -6.23 -4.19
N ASP A 76 11.31 -5.20 -3.33
CA ASP A 76 10.63 -3.92 -3.54
C ASP A 76 11.03 -3.32 -4.90
N ARG A 77 12.32 -3.30 -5.22
CA ARG A 77 12.83 -2.76 -6.49
C ARG A 77 12.27 -3.48 -7.71
N LYS A 78 12.18 -4.81 -7.64
CA LYS A 78 11.54 -5.62 -8.70
C LYS A 78 10.07 -5.25 -8.88
N THR A 79 9.33 -4.98 -7.80
CA THR A 79 7.95 -4.51 -7.91
C THR A 79 7.83 -3.12 -8.52
N PHE A 80 8.82 -2.24 -8.35
CA PHE A 80 8.82 -0.93 -9.01
C PHE A 80 9.10 -0.99 -10.51
N ALA A 81 9.82 -2.02 -10.98
CA ALA A 81 10.16 -2.15 -12.40
C ALA A 81 8.91 -2.19 -13.30
N SER A 82 7.86 -2.91 -12.90
CA SER A 82 6.59 -2.92 -13.63
C SER A 82 5.95 -1.54 -13.68
N CYS A 83 5.90 -0.83 -12.55
CA CYS A 83 5.40 0.55 -12.50
C CYS A 83 6.20 1.50 -13.39
N ILE A 84 7.53 1.32 -13.50
CA ILE A 84 8.37 2.13 -14.41
C ILE A 84 7.95 1.90 -15.86
N PHE A 85 7.73 0.64 -16.26
CA PHE A 85 7.28 0.33 -17.62
C PHE A 85 5.92 0.94 -17.91
N GLN A 86 4.96 0.79 -16.99
CA GLN A 86 3.64 1.41 -17.12
C GLN A 86 3.75 2.92 -17.30
N ASN A 87 4.58 3.60 -16.50
CA ASN A 87 4.79 5.05 -16.61
C ASN A 87 5.37 5.46 -17.97
N ILE A 88 6.31 4.70 -18.53
CA ILE A 88 6.90 4.98 -19.84
C ILE A 88 5.82 4.92 -20.92
N PHE A 89 5.03 3.85 -20.97
CA PHE A 89 3.98 3.70 -21.97
C PHE A 89 2.85 4.73 -21.78
N THR A 90 2.44 5.01 -20.54
CA THR A 90 1.46 6.07 -20.25
C THR A 90 1.96 7.43 -20.72
N ALA A 91 3.24 7.76 -20.48
CA ALA A 91 3.84 9.01 -20.94
C ALA A 91 3.87 9.10 -22.47
N ILE A 92 4.30 8.05 -23.17
CA ILE A 92 4.33 8.04 -24.65
C ILE A 92 2.92 8.14 -25.23
N LYS A 93 1.94 7.44 -24.65
CA LYS A 93 0.54 7.52 -25.06
C LYS A 93 -0.03 8.93 -24.88
N ALA A 94 0.29 9.58 -23.76
CA ALA A 94 -0.09 10.97 -23.51
C ALA A 94 0.56 11.93 -24.52
N MET A 95 1.86 11.79 -24.78
CA MET A 95 2.58 12.63 -25.75
C MET A 95 2.03 12.48 -27.18
N THR A 96 1.88 11.24 -27.67
CA THR A 96 1.38 10.97 -29.02
C THR A 96 -0.09 11.38 -29.19
N GLY A 97 -0.92 11.21 -28.15
CA GLY A 97 -2.29 11.72 -28.13
C GLY A 97 -2.35 13.25 -28.16
N ALA A 98 -1.48 13.92 -27.42
CA ALA A 98 -1.37 15.38 -27.43
C ALA A 98 -0.91 15.91 -28.80
N MET A 99 0.05 15.25 -29.45
CA MET A 99 0.48 15.62 -30.81
C MET A 99 -0.68 15.56 -31.81
N SER A 100 -1.52 14.51 -31.75
CA SER A 100 -2.73 14.42 -32.58
C SER A 100 -3.72 15.55 -32.30
N THR A 101 -3.95 15.84 -31.02
CA THR A 101 -4.88 16.91 -30.57
C THR A 101 -4.41 18.29 -31.01
N LEU A 102 -3.12 18.58 -30.87
CA LEU A 102 -2.49 19.85 -31.22
C LEU A 102 -2.10 19.94 -32.70
N ARG A 103 -2.34 18.87 -33.49
CA ARG A 103 -1.98 18.76 -34.92
C ARG A 103 -0.50 19.02 -35.19
N ILE A 104 0.37 18.55 -34.30
CA ILE A 104 1.83 18.64 -34.46
C ILE A 104 2.28 17.44 -35.30
N PRO A 105 2.81 17.64 -36.51
CA PRO A 105 3.27 16.54 -37.35
C PRO A 105 4.54 15.90 -36.77
N TYR A 106 4.70 14.59 -37.00
CA TYR A 106 5.95 13.90 -36.70
C TYR A 106 7.04 14.33 -37.68
N ALA A 107 8.26 14.50 -37.19
CA ALA A 107 9.41 14.85 -38.04
C ALA A 107 9.75 13.73 -39.05
N ASN A 108 9.65 12.47 -38.62
CA ASN A 108 9.68 11.31 -39.50
C ASN A 108 8.25 10.74 -39.62
N SER A 109 7.74 10.64 -40.85
CA SER A 109 6.40 10.11 -41.15
C SER A 109 6.23 8.64 -40.77
N GLU A 110 7.31 7.86 -40.72
CA GLU A 110 7.26 6.46 -40.27
C GLU A 110 6.84 6.33 -38.80
N ASN A 111 7.12 7.35 -37.99
CA ASN A 111 6.79 7.33 -36.55
C ASN A 111 5.28 7.35 -36.29
N GLU A 112 4.47 7.75 -37.27
CA GLU A 112 3.03 7.70 -37.14
C GLU A 112 2.52 6.25 -36.98
N LYS A 113 3.19 5.28 -37.61
CA LYS A 113 2.87 3.85 -37.46
C LYS A 113 3.15 3.37 -36.05
N TYR A 114 4.29 3.76 -35.48
CA TYR A 114 4.65 3.41 -34.09
C TYR A 114 3.72 4.08 -33.08
N ALA A 115 3.33 5.33 -33.32
CA ALA A 115 2.37 6.03 -32.47
C ALA A 115 1.01 5.31 -32.44
N LYS A 116 0.50 4.87 -33.61
CA LYS A 116 -0.74 4.08 -33.69
C LYS A 116 -0.63 2.76 -32.91
N LEU A 117 0.46 2.01 -33.10
CA LEU A 117 0.72 0.77 -32.37
C LEU A 117 0.68 0.98 -30.85
N LEU A 118 1.30 2.06 -30.36
CA LEU A 118 1.38 2.36 -28.93
C LEU A 118 0.05 2.84 -28.33
N GLN A 119 -0.85 3.42 -29.13
CA GLN A 119 -2.18 3.81 -28.66
C GLN A 119 -3.06 2.60 -28.32
N ASP A 120 -2.89 1.49 -29.04
CA ASP A 120 -3.68 0.26 -28.85
C ASP A 120 -3.21 -0.58 -27.64
N VAL A 121 -2.02 -0.29 -27.11
CA VAL A 121 -1.47 -1.02 -25.95
C VAL A 121 -2.25 -0.68 -24.68
N ASN A 122 -2.67 -1.72 -23.95
CA ASN A 122 -3.21 -1.58 -22.60
C ASN A 122 -2.09 -1.40 -21.58
N THR A 123 -1.88 -0.16 -21.14
CA THR A 123 -0.79 0.21 -20.23
C THR A 123 -0.89 -0.44 -18.85
N VAL A 124 -2.08 -0.86 -18.41
CA VAL A 124 -2.29 -1.45 -17.07
C VAL A 124 -1.79 -2.90 -16.99
N GLN A 125 -1.72 -3.60 -18.13
CA GLN A 125 -1.31 -5.01 -18.19
C GLN A 125 0.20 -5.19 -18.41
N ILE A 126 0.96 -4.11 -18.56
CA ILE A 126 2.39 -4.16 -18.80
C ILE A 126 3.11 -4.49 -17.49
N SER A 127 3.59 -5.72 -17.38
CA SER A 127 4.37 -6.22 -16.26
C SER A 127 5.83 -6.51 -16.63
N PHE A 128 6.12 -6.64 -17.92
CA PHE A 128 7.45 -6.88 -18.46
C PHE A 128 7.60 -6.25 -19.85
N LEU A 129 8.77 -5.68 -20.13
CA LEU A 129 9.19 -5.36 -21.48
C LEU A 129 9.82 -6.60 -22.08
N GLU A 130 9.16 -7.21 -23.07
CA GLU A 130 9.77 -8.31 -23.81
C GLU A 130 11.06 -7.82 -24.49
N ARG A 131 12.16 -8.57 -24.30
CA ARG A 131 13.49 -8.24 -24.86
C ARG A 131 13.51 -8.14 -26.40
N GLY A 132 12.44 -8.53 -27.09
CA GLY A 132 12.33 -8.43 -28.55
C GLY A 132 12.42 -6.99 -29.10
N HIS A 133 12.18 -5.97 -28.27
CA HIS A 133 12.25 -4.55 -28.68
C HIS A 133 13.56 -3.85 -28.34
N VAL A 134 14.47 -4.52 -27.62
CA VAL A 134 15.80 -4.00 -27.28
C VAL A 134 16.81 -4.92 -27.96
N LYS A 135 17.03 -4.69 -29.26
CA LYS A 135 18.25 -5.21 -29.89
C LYS A 135 19.41 -4.49 -29.22
N ALA A 136 20.23 -5.25 -28.50
CA ALA A 136 21.58 -4.84 -28.13
C ALA A 136 22.42 -4.62 -29.40
#